data_AF-A0A7C6A8G5-F1
#
_entry.id   AF-A0A7C6A8G5-F1
#
_cell.length_a   1.000
_cell.length_b   1.000
_cell.length_c   1.000
_cell.angle_alpha   90.00
_cell.angle_beta   90.00
_cell.angle_gamma   90.00
#
_symmetry.space_group_name_H-M   'P 1'
#
loop_
_entity.id
_entity.type
_entity.pdbx_description
1 polymer ?
#
loop_
_entity_poly.entity_id
_entity_poly.type
_entity_poly.pdbx_seq_one_letter_code
_entity_poly.pdbx_strand_id
1 'polypeptide(L)' 'LLRKTVGDEIGVKASGGIRDYKTALAMIKAGANRIGTSAGVKIIEELKRADFGSGGKL' A
#
# COMPACT_ATOMS: atom_id res chain seq x y z
N LEU A 1 2.72 10.71 -11.49
CA LEU A 1 2.75 10.63 -12.97
C LEU A 1 1.69 9.64 -13.48
N LEU A 2 1.88 8.31 -13.32
CA LEU A 2 0.97 7.30 -13.88
C LEU A 2 -0.52 7.49 -13.55
N ARG A 3 -0.89 7.63 -12.26
CA ARG A 3 -2.29 7.92 -11.87
C ARG A 3 -2.85 9.15 -12.57
N LYS A 4 -2.08 10.24 -12.61
CA LYS A 4 -2.49 11.48 -13.28
C LYS A 4 -2.69 11.29 -14.79
N THR A 5 -1.91 10.41 -15.42
CA THR A 5 -1.99 10.15 -16.86
C THR A 5 -3.20 9.30 -17.24
N VAL A 6 -3.53 8.30 -16.42
CA VAL A 6 -4.56 7.29 -16.77
C VAL A 6 -5.95 7.59 -16.21
N GLY A 7 -6.08 8.64 -15.39
CA GLY A 7 -7.34 8.96 -14.72
C GLY A 7 -7.76 7.88 -13.74
N ASP A 8 -9.06 7.80 -13.41
CA ASP A 8 -9.59 6.86 -12.41
C ASP A 8 -10.12 5.55 -13.00
N GLU A 9 -10.37 5.51 -14.32
CA GLU A 9 -10.94 4.34 -15.00
C GLU A 9 -9.93 3.19 -15.14
N ILE A 10 -8.62 3.49 -15.17
CA ILE A 10 -7.57 2.49 -15.31
C ILE A 10 -6.84 2.30 -13.97
N GLY A 11 -6.69 1.03 -13.58
CA GLY A 11 -5.97 0.66 -12.37
C GLY A 11 -4.45 0.80 -12.51
N VAL A 12 -3.78 1.32 -11.48
CA VAL A 12 -2.31 1.40 -11.39
C VAL A 12 -1.80 0.34 -10.40
N LYS A 13 -0.83 -0.48 -10.84
CA LYS A 13 -0.07 -1.40 -9.98
C LYS A 13 1.29 -0.80 -9.64
N ALA A 14 1.59 -0.66 -8.36
CA ALA A 14 2.95 -0.35 -7.89
C ALA A 14 3.66 -1.65 -7.51
N SER A 15 4.90 -1.84 -7.98
CA SER A 15 5.71 -3.01 -7.69
C SER A 15 7.21 -2.69 -7.77
N GLY A 16 8.03 -3.51 -7.13
CA GLY A 16 9.49 -3.33 -7.05
C GLY A 16 9.90 -2.60 -5.77
N GLY A 17 10.67 -3.26 -4.91
CA GLY A 17 11.23 -2.65 -3.69
C GLY A 17 10.25 -2.38 -2.54
N ILE A 18 8.94 -2.61 -2.69
CA ILE A 18 7.94 -2.37 -1.64
C ILE A 18 7.99 -3.50 -0.59
N ARG A 19 8.66 -3.28 0.55
CA ARG A 19 8.97 -4.33 1.55
C ARG A 19 8.44 -4.05 2.97
N ASP A 20 7.77 -2.92 3.17
CA ASP A 20 7.25 -2.48 4.46
C ASP A 20 5.91 -1.74 4.29
N TYR A 21 5.17 -1.65 5.39
CA TYR A 21 3.85 -1.03 5.46
C TYR A 21 3.87 0.44 5.05
N LYS A 22 4.87 1.21 5.51
CA LYS A 22 4.98 2.64 5.23
C LYS A 22 5.08 2.91 3.73
N THR A 23 5.93 2.15 3.04
CA THR A 23 6.14 2.26 1.60
C THR A 23 4.91 1.81 0.83
N ALA A 24 4.27 0.71 1.23
CA ALA A 24 3.02 0.26 0.61
C ALA A 24 1.92 1.33 0.73
N LEU A 25 1.75 1.92 1.92
CA LEU A 25 0.78 2.99 2.17
C LEU A 25 1.10 4.24 1.34
N ALA A 26 2.37 4.62 1.21
CA ALA A 26 2.78 5.74 0.37
C ALA A 26 2.39 5.52 -1.10
N MET A 27 2.56 4.30 -1.63
CA MET A 27 2.15 3.98 -3.00
C MET A 27 0.64 4.02 -3.20
N ILE A 28 -0.13 3.55 -2.21
CA ILE A 28 -1.59 3.65 -2.22
C ILE A 28 -2.02 5.12 -2.22
N LYS A 29 -1.43 5.95 -1.35
CA LYS A 29 -1.68 7.41 -1.30
C LYS A 29 -1.27 8.12 -2.59
N ALA A 30 -0.26 7.62 -3.30
CA ALA A 30 0.14 8.11 -4.62
C ALA A 30 -0.83 7.67 -5.75
N GLY A 31 -1.83 6.86 -5.44
CA GLY A 31 -2.90 6.43 -6.35
C GLY A 31 -2.73 5.04 -6.94
N ALA A 32 -1.92 4.16 -6.35
CA ALA A 32 -1.89 2.75 -6.76
C ALA A 32 -3.13 2.00 -6.24
N ASN A 33 -3.81 1.22 -7.10
CA ASN A 33 -4.90 0.34 -6.66
C ASN A 33 -4.40 -1.04 -6.22
N ARG A 34 -3.20 -1.44 -6.67
CA ARG A 34 -2.65 -2.75 -6.40
C ARG A 34 -1.17 -2.66 -6.05
N ILE A 35 -0.75 -3.43 -5.06
CA ILE A 35 0.64 -3.58 -4.66
C ILE A 35 1.13 -4.97 -5.09
N GLY A 36 2.21 -5.02 -5.87
CA GLY A 36 2.94 -6.24 -6.19
C GLY A 36 4.19 -6.35 -5.33
N THR A 37 4.20 -7.31 -4.40
CA THR A 37 5.31 -7.53 -3.46
C THR A 37 5.41 -9.00 -3.04
N SER A 38 6.63 -9.46 -2.76
CA SER A 38 6.89 -10.74 -2.10
C SER A 38 6.85 -10.66 -0.58
N ALA A 39 6.79 -9.45 -0.01
CA ALA A 39 6.80 -9.20 1.43
C ALA A 39 5.39 -9.00 2.01
N GLY A 40 4.35 -9.53 1.36
CA GLY A 40 2.95 -9.26 1.70
C GLY A 40 2.59 -9.59 3.15
N VAL A 41 3.02 -10.75 3.66
CA VAL A 41 2.78 -11.18 5.05
C VAL A 41 3.32 -10.17 6.05
N LYS A 42 4.60 -9.78 5.90
CA LYS A 42 5.26 -8.78 6.76
C LYS A 42 4.51 -7.44 6.77
N ILE A 43 4.09 -6.97 5.60
CA ILE A 43 3.36 -5.70 5.48
C ILE A 43 2.03 -5.73 6.25
N ILE A 44 1.29 -6.84 6.15
CA ILE A 44 0.02 -6.99 6.88
C ILE A 44 0.25 -7.10 8.39
N GLU A 45 1.31 -7.77 8.84
CA GLU A 45 1.66 -7.81 10.26
C GLU A 45 2.04 -6.43 10.81
N GLU A 46 2.78 -5.63 10.05
CA GLU A 46 3.12 -4.25 10.42
C GLU A 46 1.87 -3.36 10.49
N LEU A 47 0.95 -3.49 9.53
CA LEU A 47 -0.35 -2.81 9.58
C LEU A 47 -1.11 -3.18 10.87
N LYS A 48 -1.26 -4.47 11.16
CA LYS A 48 -1.93 -4.94 12.38
C LYS A 48 -1.29 -4.32 13.63
N ARG A 49 0.04 -4.33 13.73
CA ARG A 49 0.75 -3.70 14.86
C ARG A 49 0.46 -2.20 14.97
N ALA A 50 0.37 -1.48 13.85
CA ALA A 50 0.04 -0.05 13.83
C ALA A 50 -1.41 0.23 14.27
N ASP A 51 -2.37 -0.60 13.84
CA ASP A 51 -3.79 -0.46 14.17
C ASP A 51 -4.08 -0.85 15.63
N PHE A 52 -3.45 -1.91 16.15
CA PHE A 52 -3.65 -2.35 17.54
C PHE A 52 -2.87 -1.51 18.55
N GLY A 53 -1.77 -0.86 18.16
CA GLY A 53 -0.98 0.02 19.03
C GLY A 53 -1.65 1.37 19.34
N SER A 54 -2.72 1.74 18.62
CA SER A 54 -3.41 3.04 18.74
C SER A 54 -4.81 2.96 19.36
N GLY A 55 -5.17 1.82 19.98
CA GLY A 55 -6.47 1.68 20.66
C GLY A 55 -7.61 1.26 19.74
N GLY A 56 -7.31 0.45 18.71
CA GLY A 56 -8.23 -0.43 17.98
C GLY A 56 -9.64 0.08 17.76
N LYS A 57 -9.89 0.81 16.67
CA LYS A 57 -11.22 0.90 16.07
C LYS A 57 -11.33 -0.17 14.98
N LEU A 58 -12.11 -1.22 15.26
CA LEU A 58 -12.86 -1.94 14.24
C LEU A 58 -14.19 -1.22 14.01
#